data_AF-A0A2U3QS83-F1
#
_entry.id   AF-A0A2U3QS83-F1
#
_cell.length_a   1.000
_cell.length_b   1.000
_cell.length_c   1.000
_cell.angle_alpha   90.00
_cell.angle_beta   90.00
_cell.angle_gamma   90.00
#
_symmetry.space_group_name_H-M   'P 1'
#
loop_
_entity.id
_entity.type
_entity.pdbx_description
1 polymer ?
#
loop_
_entity_poly.entity_id
_entity_poly.type
_entity_poly.pdbx_seq_one_letter_code
_entity_poly.pdbx_strand_id
1 'polypeptide(L)'
;MVFVFEKETDAKKFYDVLPKRLNKYGLNINEAKSQMIKSGRDHAANLAKQGKKIASYNFLGFTCYWGKSRFGTTWRLKYTSRRDRFTEKLKGLRKYLRGQLNTQDKTQTLSQVIRVIR
;
A
#
# COMPACT_ATOMS: atom_id res chain seq x y z
N MET A 1 7.57 7.30 2.20
CA MET A 1 8.07 7.22 3.60
C MET A 1 6.86 7.11 4.51
N VAL A 2 6.99 6.48 5.68
CA VAL A 2 5.93 6.41 6.70
C VAL A 2 6.57 6.75 8.04
N PHE A 3 5.93 7.66 8.77
CA PHE A 3 6.36 8.09 10.09
C PHE A 3 5.19 7.87 11.06
N VAL A 4 5.49 7.43 12.28
CA VAL A 4 4.47 7.10 13.29
C VAL A 4 4.76 7.93 14.54
N PHE A 5 3.70 8.49 15.11
CA PHE A 5 3.75 9.34 16.29
C PHE A 5 2.68 8.89 17.28
N GLU A 6 2.96 9.06 18.57
CA GLU A 6 1.98 8.83 19.63
C GLU A 6 0.97 9.99 19.72
N LYS A 7 1.46 11.23 19.58
CA LYS A 7 0.66 12.45 19.72
C LYS A 7 0.43 13.14 18.38
N GLU A 8 -0.79 13.63 18.19
CA GLU A 8 -1.19 14.36 16.97
C GLU A 8 -0.41 15.67 16.80
N THR A 9 -0.07 16.34 17.90
CA THR A 9 0.72 17.59 17.90
C THR A 9 2.11 17.37 17.31
N ASP A 10 2.73 16.25 17.61
CA ASP A 10 4.09 15.93 17.16
C ASP A 10 4.08 15.56 15.67
N ALA A 11 3.05 14.82 15.24
CA ALA A 11 2.82 14.52 13.83
C ALA A 11 2.64 15.80 13.00
N LYS A 12 1.87 16.78 13.49
CA LYS A 12 1.66 18.08 12.84
C LYS A 12 2.96 18.88 12.72
N LYS A 13 3.68 19.06 13.84
CA LYS A 13 4.98 19.76 13.85
C LYS A 13 5.99 19.11 12.89
N PHE A 14 6.04 17.78 12.87
CA PHE A 14 6.93 17.06 11.97
C PHE A 14 6.53 17.26 10.50
N TYR A 15 5.24 17.23 10.19
CA TYR A 15 4.72 17.43 8.84
C TYR A 15 5.04 18.83 8.30
N ASP A 16 5.06 19.86 9.15
CA ASP A 16 5.41 21.23 8.76
C ASP A 16 6.92 21.43 8.52
N VAL A 17 7.77 20.68 9.24
CA VAL A 17 9.24 20.80 9.18
C VAL A 17 9.84 19.92 8.08
N LEU A 18 9.24 18.77 7.79
CA LEU A 18 9.77 17.80 6.82
C LEU A 18 9.99 18.40 5.41
N PRO A 19 9.06 19.17 4.81
CA PRO A 19 9.29 19.80 3.51
C PRO A 19 10.49 20.74 3.51
N LYS A 20 10.66 21.54 4.59
CA LYS A 20 11.78 22.48 4.74
C LYS A 20 13.12 21.74 4.74
N ARG A 21 13.18 20.60 5.43
CA ARG A 21 14.39 19.77 5.50
C ARG A 21 14.70 19.10 4.15
N LEU A 22 13.69 18.60 3.45
CA LEU A 22 13.87 17.98 2.14
C LEU A 22 14.32 19.00 1.07
N ASN A 23 13.80 20.22 1.14
CA ASN A 23 14.17 21.30 0.23
C ASN A 23 15.68 21.64 0.33
N LYS A 24 16.29 21.53 1.52
CA LYS A 24 17.75 21.68 1.69
C LYS A 24 18.57 20.71 0.82
N TYR A 25 17.99 19.57 0.43
CA TYR A 25 18.62 18.58 -0.44
C TYR A 25 18.02 18.58 -1.87
N GLY A 26 17.29 19.64 -2.25
CA GLY A 26 16.66 19.76 -3.57
C GLY A 26 15.46 18.83 -3.77
N LEU A 27 14.88 18.31 -2.69
CA LEU A 27 13.72 17.40 -2.74
C LEU A 27 12.44 18.13 -2.34
N ASN A 28 11.35 17.93 -3.08
CA ASN A 28 10.04 18.46 -2.73
C ASN A 28 9.04 17.33 -2.43
N ILE A 29 8.12 17.60 -1.50
CA ILE A 29 7.02 16.70 -1.17
C ILE A 29 5.89 16.88 -2.16
N ASN A 30 5.32 15.77 -2.62
CA ASN A 30 4.06 15.80 -3.37
C ASN A 30 2.88 15.82 -2.39
N GLU A 31 2.18 16.95 -2.33
CA GLU A 31 1.03 17.15 -1.42
C GLU A 31 -0.13 16.21 -1.74
N ALA A 32 -0.39 15.93 -3.02
CA ALA A 32 -1.48 15.04 -3.43
C ALA A 32 -1.27 13.58 -3.00
N LYS A 33 -0.02 13.18 -2.71
CA LYS A 33 0.33 11.82 -2.27
C LYS A 33 0.63 11.72 -0.77
N SER A 34 0.76 12.86 -0.09
CA SER A 34 1.09 12.93 1.32
C SER A 34 -0.18 13.09 2.13
N GLN A 35 -0.34 12.24 3.14
CA GLN A 35 -1.54 12.24 3.97
C GLN A 35 -1.18 11.96 5.42
N MET A 36 -1.88 12.64 6.32
CA MET A 36 -1.86 12.34 7.75
C MET A 36 -3.05 11.46 8.07
N ILE A 37 -2.79 10.27 8.62
CA ILE A 37 -3.85 9.30 8.96
C ILE A 37 -3.92 9.18 10.48
N LYS A 38 -5.08 9.50 11.06
CA LYS A 38 -5.33 9.26 12.48
C LYS A 38 -5.47 7.75 12.72
N SER A 39 -4.44 7.18 13.33
CA SER A 39 -4.35 5.76 13.65
C SER A 39 -4.37 5.51 15.15
N GLY A 40 -4.86 4.35 15.58
CA GLY A 40 -4.86 3.96 17.00
C GLY A 40 -5.92 2.92 17.30
N ARG A 41 -5.69 2.14 18.36
CA ARG A 41 -6.61 1.08 18.79
C ARG A 41 -8.00 1.62 19.10
N ASP A 42 -8.08 2.69 19.89
CA ASP A 42 -9.34 3.25 20.34
C ASP A 42 -10.08 3.96 19.20
N HIS A 43 -9.34 4.69 18.37
CA HIS A 43 -9.88 5.31 17.16
C HIS A 43 -10.45 4.26 16.20
N ALA A 44 -9.76 3.13 16.02
CA ALA A 44 -10.24 2.02 15.19
C ALA A 44 -11.52 1.39 15.77
N ALA A 45 -11.56 1.20 17.09
CA ALA A 45 -12.73 0.68 17.78
C ALA A 45 -13.95 1.61 17.66
N ASN A 46 -13.74 2.92 17.81
CA ASN A 46 -14.79 3.92 17.71
C ASN A 46 -15.36 4.01 16.28
N LEU A 47 -14.51 4.03 15.25
CA LEU A 47 -14.99 4.01 13.86
C LEU A 47 -15.74 2.72 13.54
N ALA A 48 -15.29 1.58 14.06
CA ALA A 48 -15.96 0.31 13.83
C ALA A 48 -17.38 0.27 14.43
N LYS A 49 -17.61 0.91 15.59
CA LYS A 49 -18.96 1.09 16.16
C LYS A 49 -19.89 1.88 15.23
N GLN A 50 -19.32 2.76 14.40
CA GLN A 50 -20.04 3.56 13.41
C GLN A 50 -20.10 2.88 12.02
N GLY A 51 -19.68 1.61 11.91
CA GLY A 51 -19.61 0.89 10.63
C GLY A 51 -18.49 1.40 9.69
N LYS A 52 -17.62 2.29 10.16
CA LYS A 52 -16.50 2.87 9.40
C LYS A 52 -15.18 2.16 9.73
N LYS A 53 -14.18 2.37 8.89
CA LYS A 53 -12.81 1.84 9.07
C LYS A 53 -11.80 2.96 8.89
N ILE A 54 -10.66 2.86 9.58
CA ILE A 54 -9.52 3.75 9.33
C ILE A 54 -9.04 3.55 7.90
N ALA A 55 -8.65 4.64 7.23
CA ALA A 55 -8.08 4.60 5.90
C ALA A 55 -6.88 3.63 5.84
N SER A 56 -6.88 2.79 4.80
CA SER A 56 -5.75 1.90 4.53
C SER A 56 -4.71 2.63 3.69
N TYR A 57 -3.44 2.26 3.86
CA TYR A 57 -2.34 2.85 3.08
C TYR A 57 -1.37 1.77 2.62
N ASN A 58 -0.62 2.06 1.56
CA ASN A 58 0.31 1.12 0.97
C ASN A 58 1.76 1.47 1.35
N PHE A 59 2.53 0.50 1.86
CA PHE A 59 3.93 0.68 2.22
C PHE A 59 4.73 -0.60 1.92
N LEU A 60 5.89 -0.46 1.27
CA LEU A 60 6.82 -1.55 0.93
C LEU A 60 6.19 -2.80 0.29
N GLY A 61 5.16 -2.62 -0.54
CA GLY A 61 4.48 -3.76 -1.19
C GLY A 61 3.35 -4.39 -0.38
N PHE A 62 3.03 -3.83 0.78
CA PHE A 62 1.91 -4.24 1.62
C PHE A 62 0.84 -3.17 1.70
N THR A 63 -0.41 -3.59 1.84
CA THR A 63 -1.53 -2.76 2.25
C THR A 63 -1.68 -2.88 3.76
N CYS A 64 -1.42 -1.78 4.45
CA CYS A 64 -1.55 -1.62 5.89
C CYS A 64 -2.98 -1.19 6.22
N TYR A 65 -3.66 -1.93 7.11
CA TYR A 65 -5.04 -1.66 7.48
C TYR A 65 -5.30 -2.02 8.95
N TRP A 66 -6.27 -1.35 9.58
CA TRP A 66 -6.67 -1.67 10.95
C TRP A 66 -7.72 -2.78 10.98
N GLY A 67 -7.50 -3.77 11.84
CA GLY A 67 -8.42 -4.89 12.01
C GLY A 67 -8.38 -5.48 13.42
N LYS A 68 -9.39 -6.29 13.72
CA LYS A 68 -9.43 -7.06 14.97
C LYS A 68 -8.31 -8.11 14.99
N SER A 69 -7.79 -8.38 16.18
CA SER A 69 -6.91 -9.50 16.46
C SER A 69 -7.63 -10.82 16.19
N ARG A 70 -6.88 -11.93 16.16
CA ARG A 70 -7.44 -13.26 15.88
C ARG A 70 -8.55 -13.64 16.87
N PHE A 71 -8.42 -13.19 18.12
CA PHE A 71 -9.38 -13.43 19.20
C PHE A 71 -10.44 -12.32 19.33
N GLY A 72 -10.46 -11.33 18.42
CA GLY A 72 -11.49 -10.29 18.39
C GLY A 72 -11.40 -9.21 19.46
N THR A 73 -10.57 -9.40 20.50
CA THR A 73 -10.52 -8.56 21.70
C THR A 73 -9.90 -7.18 21.47
N THR A 74 -8.90 -7.09 20.59
CA THR A 74 -8.10 -5.87 20.41
C THR A 74 -7.98 -5.47 18.95
N TRP A 75 -7.93 -4.17 18.69
CA TRP A 75 -7.58 -3.63 17.38
C TRP A 75 -6.08 -3.51 17.23
N ARG A 76 -5.58 -3.89 16.05
CA ARG A 76 -4.17 -3.79 15.68
C ARG A 76 -4.00 -3.45 14.20
N LEU A 77 -2.84 -2.92 13.87
CA LEU A 77 -2.41 -2.76 12.48
C LEU A 77 -2.11 -4.15 11.89
N LYS A 78 -2.68 -4.42 10.72
CA LYS A 78 -2.51 -5.66 9.95
C LYS A 78 -1.99 -5.32 8.56
N TYR A 79 -1.41 -6.32 7.93
CA TYR A 79 -0.78 -6.20 6.61
C TYR A 79 -1.30 -7.30 5.70
N THR A 80 -1.48 -6.97 4.44
CA THR A 80 -1.72 -7.94 3.37
C THR A 80 -0.91 -7.53 2.16
N SER A 81 -0.53 -8.49 1.31
CA SER A 81 0.19 -8.16 0.07
C SER A 81 -0.66 -7.25 -0.81
N ARG A 82 -0.01 -6.29 -1.46
CA ARG A 82 -0.64 -5.37 -2.41
C ARG A 82 -1.23 -6.13 -3.60
N ARG A 83 -2.56 -6.28 -3.59
CA ARG A 83 -3.30 -7.02 -4.62
C ARG A 83 -3.21 -6.37 -5.99
N ASP A 84 -3.12 -5.05 -6.04
CA ASP A 84 -2.99 -4.29 -7.28
C ASP A 84 -1.77 -4.69 -8.10
N ARG A 85 -0.63 -4.95 -7.45
CA ARG A 85 0.59 -5.39 -8.15
C ARG A 85 0.41 -6.76 -8.82
N PHE A 86 -0.24 -7.68 -8.13
CA PHE A 86 -0.53 -9.01 -8.68
C PHE A 86 -1.51 -8.92 -9.85
N THR A 87 -2.59 -8.13 -9.70
CA THR A 87 -3.56 -7.91 -10.77
C THR A 87 -2.93 -7.26 -12.00
N GLU A 88 -2.09 -6.24 -11.83
CA GLU A 88 -1.37 -5.61 -12.96
C GLU A 88 -0.42 -6.58 -13.66
N LYS A 89 0.25 -7.46 -12.91
CA LYS A 89 1.10 -8.52 -13.48
C LYS A 89 0.29 -9.48 -14.35
N LEU A 90 -0.88 -9.93 -13.88
CA LEU A 90 -1.79 -10.80 -14.65
C LEU A 90 -2.33 -10.10 -15.90
N LYS A 91 -2.70 -8.82 -15.81
CA LYS A 91 -3.12 -8.03 -16.99
C LYS A 91 -2.00 -7.93 -18.02
N GLY A 92 -0.77 -7.67 -17.58
CA GLY A 92 0.41 -7.64 -18.45
C GLY A 92 0.64 -8.98 -19.15
N LEU A 93 0.55 -10.09 -18.41
CA LEU A 93 0.66 -11.43 -18.97
C LEU A 93 -0.41 -11.71 -20.02
N ARG A 94 -1.67 -11.35 -19.74
CA ARG A 94 -2.78 -11.52 -20.67
C ARG A 94 -2.57 -10.71 -21.95
N LYS A 95 -2.08 -9.47 -21.84
CA LYS A 95 -1.76 -8.62 -23.00
C LYS A 95 -0.63 -9.24 -23.83
N TYR A 96 0.42 -9.74 -23.18
CA TYR A 96 1.52 -10.43 -23.84
C TYR A 96 1.04 -11.65 -24.62
N LEU A 97 0.29 -12.55 -23.97
CA LEU A 97 -0.24 -13.75 -24.61
C LEU A 97 -1.16 -13.43 -25.80
N ARG A 98 -1.99 -12.39 -25.70
CA ARG A 98 -2.81 -11.92 -26.82
C ARG A 98 -1.98 -11.46 -28.03
N GLY A 99 -0.84 -10.82 -27.79
CA GLY A 99 0.05 -10.39 -28.87
C GLY A 99 0.78 -11.55 -29.56
N GLN A 100 0.91 -12.70 -28.89
CA GLN A 100 1.62 -13.88 -29.40
C GLN A 100 0.69 -14.96 -29.99
N LEU A 101 -0.59 -14.65 -30.22
CA LEU A 101 -1.58 -15.62 -30.71
C LEU A 101 -1.22 -16.24 -32.07
N ASN A 102 -0.56 -15.46 -32.94
CA ASN A 102 -0.19 -15.87 -34.30
C ASN A 102 1.26 -16.38 -34.41
N THR A 103 1.98 -16.47 -33.28
CA THR A 103 3.37 -16.92 -33.26
C THR A 103 3.44 -18.43 -33.46
N GLN A 104 4.33 -18.90 -34.33
CA GLN A 104 4.52 -20.33 -34.55
C GLN A 104 5.14 -21.04 -33.34
N ASP A 105 6.07 -20.37 -32.64
CA ASP A 105 6.80 -20.96 -31.52
C ASP A 105 6.08 -20.80 -30.16
N LYS A 106 5.02 -21.60 -29.99
CA LYS A 106 4.17 -21.61 -28.79
C LYS A 106 4.93 -22.10 -27.55
N THR A 107 5.84 -23.06 -27.74
CA THR A 107 6.66 -23.67 -26.70
C THR A 107 7.57 -22.65 -26.00
N GLN A 108 8.25 -21.81 -26.78
CA GLN A 108 9.10 -20.76 -26.23
C GLN A 108 8.29 -19.67 -25.51
N THR A 109 7.12 -19.34 -26.06
CA THR A 109 6.21 -18.36 -25.45
C THR A 109 5.72 -18.83 -24.07
N LEU A 110 5.35 -20.10 -23.94
CA LEU A 110 4.89 -20.69 -22.68
C LEU A 110 6.02 -20.83 -21.65
N SER A 111 7.23 -21.22 -22.06
CA SER A 111 8.38 -21.33 -21.15
C SER A 111 8.77 -19.98 -20.56
N GLN A 112 8.69 -18.91 -21.35
CA GLN A 112 8.93 -17.54 -20.89
C GLN A 112 7.87 -17.08 -19.88
N VAL A 113 6.60 -17.43 -20.08
CA VAL A 113 5.51 -17.15 -19.12
C VAL A 113 5.72 -17.88 -17.81
N ILE A 114 6.07 -19.17 -17.84
CA ILE A 114 6.32 -19.97 -16.64
C ILE A 114 7.50 -19.39 -15.84
N ARG A 115 8.57 -18.96 -16.51
CA ARG A 115 9.73 -18.31 -15.89
C ARG A 115 9.38 -17.00 -15.18
N VAL A 116 8.37 -16.28 -15.67
CA VAL A 116 7.96 -14.98 -15.11
C VAL A 116 7.01 -15.12 -13.91
N ILE A 117 6.36 -16.28 -13.77
CA ILE A 117 5.43 -16.58 -12.67
C ILE A 117 6.11 -17.31 -11.52
N ARG A 118 7.10 -18.17 -11.82
CA ARG A 118 8.00 -18.78 -10.81
C ARG A 118 8.90 -17.72 -10.17
#